data_AF-A0A3N4MDR8-F1
#
_entry.id   AF-A0A3N4MDR8-F1
#
_cell.length_a   1.000
_cell.length_b   1.000
_cell.length_c   1.000
_cell.angle_alpha   90.00
_cell.angle_beta   90.00
_cell.angle_gamma   90.00
#
_symmetry.space_group_name_H-M   'P 1'
#
loop_
_entity.id
_entity.type
_entity.pdbx_description
1 polymer ?
#
loop_
_entity_poly.entity_id
_entity_poly.type
_entity_poly.pdbx_seq_one_letter_code
_entity_poly.pdbx_strand_id
1 'polypeptide(L)'
;MKFIVLFSAMTCMAALSFAQTNTFPPNGAMGLGTLTPTTKLTIDAGGIRDGILIMGDAVGAYSDVQFKVKSTNGFATYTPVQWNISHRNDGFFSGTAGSSTLEFYSILQGTGYLAPLVFKNTGDVLLASPRNTIKSGNVGIGTVNTSLYKLAVEGTIGARKVVVTQASWADYVFEKDYRLPTMQELEQFISKHKHLPGVPSAEEIEQNGIDLGDMQKIHMEKIEELTLYMIALKKENELLKKKLEKIEQMLEGKQ
;
A
#
# COMPACT_ATOMS: atom_id res chain seq x y z
N MET A 1 31.20 71.55 -56.32
CA MET A 1 29.78 71.30 -55.98
C MET A 1 29.49 69.85 -56.36
N LYS A 2 29.32 68.96 -55.36
CA LYS A 2 28.02 68.39 -54.95
C LYS A 2 27.42 67.48 -56.05
N PHE A 3 27.10 66.20 -55.89
CA PHE A 3 26.91 65.32 -54.73
C PHE A 3 27.03 63.87 -55.24
N ILE A 4 27.80 63.03 -54.55
CA ILE A 4 27.78 61.57 -54.73
C ILE A 4 26.61 61.03 -53.92
N VAL A 5 25.60 60.46 -54.58
CA VAL A 5 24.50 59.75 -53.92
C VAL A 5 24.88 58.28 -53.85
N LEU A 6 25.35 57.85 -52.68
CA LEU A 6 25.60 56.44 -52.39
C LEU A 6 24.26 55.79 -52.01
N PHE A 7 23.79 54.89 -52.86
CA PHE A 7 22.60 54.06 -52.62
C PHE A 7 22.98 52.95 -51.62
N SER A 8 22.73 53.18 -50.34
CA SER A 8 22.91 52.17 -49.29
C SER A 8 21.69 51.26 -49.26
N ALA A 9 21.85 50.04 -49.79
CA ALA A 9 20.87 48.96 -49.66
C ALA A 9 20.72 48.57 -48.18
N MET A 10 19.64 49.02 -47.55
CA MET A 10 19.29 48.65 -46.18
C MET A 10 18.54 47.32 -46.21
N THR A 11 19.29 46.22 -46.20
CA THR A 11 18.76 44.87 -46.03
C THR A 11 18.22 44.75 -44.60
N CYS A 12 16.89 44.88 -44.46
CA CYS A 12 16.22 44.71 -43.17
C CYS A 12 16.16 43.21 -42.87
N MET A 13 17.21 42.71 -42.20
CA MET A 13 17.30 41.33 -41.75
C MET A 13 16.43 41.18 -40.49
N ALA A 14 15.31 40.45 -40.61
CA ALA A 14 14.48 40.12 -39.47
C ALA A 14 15.23 39.12 -38.57
N ALA A 15 15.78 39.60 -37.45
CA ALA A 15 16.29 38.75 -36.38
C ALA A 15 15.26 38.71 -35.24
N LEU A 16 14.46 37.63 -35.19
CA LEU A 16 13.70 37.29 -33.99
C LEU A 16 14.71 36.93 -32.89
N SER A 17 14.93 37.84 -31.94
CA SER A 17 15.83 37.64 -30.79
C SER A 17 14.98 37.55 -29.51
N PHE A 18 15.03 36.42 -28.79
CA PHE A 18 14.50 36.32 -27.43
C PHE A 18 15.64 35.91 -26.48
N ALA A 19 16.03 36.80 -25.55
CA ALA A 19 16.93 36.54 -24.41
C ALA A 19 16.58 37.49 -23.22
N GLN A 20 16.80 37.08 -21.95
CA GLN A 20 16.31 37.76 -20.72
C GLN A 20 17.41 37.96 -19.62
N THR A 21 17.42 39.07 -18.83
CA THR A 21 18.36 39.44 -17.70
C THR A 21 17.68 40.19 -16.51
N ASN A 22 17.88 39.85 -15.21
CA ASN A 22 17.21 40.50 -14.04
C ASN A 22 18.07 40.63 -12.72
N THR A 23 17.97 41.74 -11.93
CA THR A 23 18.57 42.02 -10.56
C THR A 23 17.50 42.61 -9.59
N PHE A 24 17.49 42.24 -8.30
CA PHE A 24 16.43 42.60 -7.32
C PHE A 24 16.90 43.48 -6.12
N PRO A 25 16.05 44.36 -5.57
CA PRO A 25 16.37 45.34 -4.50
C PRO A 25 16.46 44.79 -3.04
N PRO A 26 17.06 45.52 -2.04
CA PRO A 26 17.27 45.07 -0.64
C PRO A 26 15.97 44.88 0.17
N ASN A 27 14.87 45.42 -0.35
CA ASN A 27 13.52 45.34 0.17
C ASN A 27 12.56 45.39 -1.04
N GLY A 28 11.37 44.82 -0.87
CA GLY A 28 10.44 44.59 -1.99
C GLY A 28 10.44 43.13 -2.41
N ALA A 29 9.51 42.79 -3.28
CA ALA A 29 9.41 41.49 -3.87
C ALA A 29 10.62 41.23 -4.83
N MET A 30 11.02 39.98 -5.11
CA MET A 30 12.05 39.59 -6.12
C MET A 30 11.46 38.71 -7.23
N GLY A 31 11.87 38.85 -8.49
CA GLY A 31 11.33 38.04 -9.60
C GLY A 31 12.36 37.57 -10.62
N LEU A 32 12.92 36.35 -10.54
CA LEU A 32 13.73 35.85 -11.67
C LEU A 32 12.84 35.89 -12.93
N GLY A 33 13.37 36.34 -14.07
CA GLY A 33 12.59 36.63 -15.28
C GLY A 33 11.55 37.78 -15.24
N THR A 34 11.35 38.47 -14.11
CA THR A 34 10.39 39.58 -13.99
C THR A 34 10.81 40.68 -13.02
N LEU A 35 10.71 41.94 -13.46
CA LEU A 35 11.13 43.10 -12.67
C LEU A 35 10.06 43.60 -11.66
N THR A 36 8.83 43.06 -11.64
CA THR A 36 7.71 43.46 -10.76
C THR A 36 7.11 42.30 -9.94
N PRO A 37 7.88 41.67 -9.05
CA PRO A 37 7.43 40.53 -8.24
C PRO A 37 6.32 40.88 -7.22
N THR A 38 5.44 39.92 -6.87
CA THR A 38 4.27 40.10 -5.95
C THR A 38 4.43 39.44 -4.58
N THR A 39 5.43 38.57 -4.44
CA THR A 39 5.90 37.98 -3.17
C THR A 39 7.41 38.21 -3.06
N LYS A 40 8.01 37.98 -1.88
CA LYS A 40 9.48 38.11 -1.72
C LYS A 40 10.30 37.30 -2.75
N LEU A 41 9.73 36.30 -3.44
CA LEU A 41 10.37 35.57 -4.55
C LEU A 41 9.35 35.06 -5.60
N THR A 42 9.55 35.46 -6.85
CA THR A 42 8.97 34.99 -8.12
C THR A 42 10.15 34.42 -8.95
N ILE A 43 9.97 33.35 -9.75
CA ILE A 43 11.05 32.73 -10.56
C ILE A 43 10.61 32.59 -12.02
N ASP A 44 11.43 33.05 -12.96
CA ASP A 44 11.33 32.87 -14.42
C ASP A 44 12.76 32.67 -14.97
N ALA A 45 12.92 31.63 -15.79
CA ALA A 45 14.02 30.67 -15.75
C ALA A 45 14.73 30.54 -17.11
N GLY A 46 15.78 31.33 -17.34
CA GLY A 46 16.63 31.21 -18.54
C GLY A 46 17.34 29.85 -18.75
N GLY A 47 18.19 29.76 -19.78
CA GLY A 47 18.43 28.54 -20.57
C GLY A 47 19.06 27.23 -20.04
N ILE A 48 19.57 27.04 -18.81
CA ILE A 48 19.96 25.66 -18.34
C ILE A 48 19.81 25.49 -16.80
N ARG A 49 18.57 25.54 -16.31
CA ARG A 49 18.12 25.03 -14.99
C ARG A 49 16.60 24.76 -15.10
N ASP A 50 16.13 23.60 -14.68
CA ASP A 50 14.68 23.43 -14.38
C ASP A 50 14.51 23.65 -12.87
N GLY A 51 13.80 24.72 -12.48
CA GLY A 51 13.54 25.06 -11.07
C GLY A 51 12.25 24.42 -10.56
N ILE A 52 11.14 24.88 -11.10
CA ILE A 52 9.84 24.24 -11.08
C ILE A 52 9.40 24.30 -12.53
N LEU A 53 9.22 23.13 -13.15
CA LEU A 53 8.78 23.08 -14.53
C LEU A 53 7.31 22.66 -14.54
N ILE A 54 6.45 23.59 -14.95
CA ILE A 54 5.04 23.33 -15.18
C ILE A 54 4.89 23.04 -16.66
N MET A 55 4.55 21.80 -17.01
CA MET A 55 4.37 21.38 -18.40
C MET A 55 3.10 20.55 -18.55
N GLY A 56 2.36 20.80 -19.62
CA GLY A 56 1.32 19.89 -20.11
C GLY A 56 1.83 19.13 -21.32
N ASP A 57 1.26 17.96 -21.60
CA ASP A 57 1.53 17.26 -22.85
C ASP A 57 0.68 17.81 -24.00
N ALA A 58 1.10 17.57 -25.24
CA ALA A 58 0.43 18.08 -26.44
C ALA A 58 -0.97 17.47 -26.68
N VAL A 59 -1.33 16.39 -25.97
CA VAL A 59 -2.56 15.60 -26.18
C VAL A 59 -3.50 15.67 -24.97
N GLY A 60 -3.16 16.45 -23.93
CA GLY A 60 -4.00 16.62 -22.74
C GLY A 60 -4.07 15.38 -21.84
N ALA A 61 -3.10 14.47 -21.93
CA ALA A 61 -2.98 13.31 -21.06
C ALA A 61 -2.50 13.66 -19.65
N TYR A 62 -1.66 14.68 -19.49
CA TYR A 62 -1.12 15.08 -18.18
C TYR A 62 -0.65 16.54 -18.09
N SER A 63 -0.56 17.04 -16.86
CA SER A 63 0.06 18.30 -16.48
C SER A 63 0.86 18.12 -15.20
N ASP A 64 2.16 18.41 -15.26
CA ASP A 64 3.10 18.15 -14.17
C ASP A 64 3.63 19.44 -13.56
N VAL A 65 3.87 19.40 -12.25
CA VAL A 65 4.87 20.21 -11.56
C VAL A 65 6.06 19.31 -11.27
N GLN A 66 7.19 19.59 -11.92
CA GLN A 66 8.39 18.73 -11.83
C GLN A 66 9.47 19.33 -10.93
N PHE A 67 10.10 18.45 -10.15
CA PHE A 67 11.22 18.72 -9.26
C PHE A 67 12.35 17.75 -9.62
N LYS A 68 13.40 18.23 -10.27
CA LYS A 68 14.49 17.38 -10.80
C LYS A 68 15.79 17.60 -10.03
N VAL A 69 16.60 16.53 -9.90
CA VAL A 69 17.98 16.66 -9.42
C VAL A 69 18.95 16.91 -10.58
N LYS A 70 19.92 17.81 -10.37
CA LYS A 70 20.83 18.35 -11.39
C LYS A 70 21.70 17.30 -12.11
N SER A 71 22.12 16.27 -11.40
CA SER A 71 22.99 15.21 -11.91
C SER A 71 22.54 13.90 -11.30
N THR A 72 22.41 12.88 -12.13
CA THR A 72 22.07 11.54 -11.66
C THR A 72 23.30 10.66 -11.41
N ASN A 73 24.50 11.17 -11.71
CA ASN A 73 25.76 10.46 -11.48
C ASN A 73 25.92 10.09 -10.00
N GLY A 74 26.19 8.81 -9.73
CA GLY A 74 26.38 8.30 -8.38
C GLY A 74 25.09 7.86 -7.66
N PHE A 75 23.90 8.15 -8.21
CA PHE A 75 22.72 7.41 -7.77
C PHE A 75 22.83 5.96 -8.24
N ALA A 76 22.29 5.05 -7.44
CA ALA A 76 22.10 3.68 -7.85
C ALA A 76 20.91 3.59 -8.80
N THR A 77 20.98 2.71 -9.80
CA THR A 77 19.85 2.36 -10.65
C THR A 77 18.61 2.19 -9.78
N TYR A 78 17.47 2.73 -10.23
CA TYR A 78 16.19 2.66 -9.52
C TYR A 78 16.00 3.64 -8.36
N THR A 79 16.92 4.59 -8.18
CA THR A 79 16.72 5.72 -7.26
C THR A 79 15.82 6.79 -7.90
N PRO A 80 14.89 7.42 -7.16
CA PRO A 80 14.16 8.62 -7.57
C PRO A 80 15.09 9.76 -8.00
N VAL A 81 14.96 10.23 -9.25
CA VAL A 81 15.77 11.35 -9.80
C VAL A 81 14.93 12.56 -10.23
N GLN A 82 13.62 12.39 -10.31
CA GLN A 82 12.70 13.47 -10.59
C GLN A 82 11.40 13.17 -9.87
N TRP A 83 10.91 14.10 -9.06
CA TRP A 83 9.57 14.03 -8.46
C TRP A 83 8.61 14.89 -9.25
N ASN A 84 7.41 14.39 -9.44
CA ASN A 84 6.34 15.03 -10.18
C ASN A 84 5.09 15.04 -9.32
N ILE A 85 4.41 16.18 -9.32
CA ILE A 85 3.03 16.30 -8.88
C ILE A 85 2.22 16.50 -10.16
N SER A 86 1.38 15.54 -10.49
CA SER A 86 0.82 15.41 -11.83
C SER A 86 -0.69 15.32 -11.76
N HIS A 87 -1.36 16.18 -12.51
CA HIS A 87 -2.76 15.95 -12.88
C HIS A 87 -2.77 15.09 -14.14
N ARG A 88 -3.47 13.97 -14.12
CA ARG A 88 -3.48 13.00 -15.24
C ARG A 88 -4.88 12.53 -15.59
N ASN A 89 -5.02 12.01 -16.81
CA ASN A 89 -6.21 11.27 -17.23
C ASN A 89 -5.91 9.92 -17.92
N ASP A 90 -4.64 9.59 -18.14
CA ASP A 90 -4.22 8.41 -18.91
C ASP A 90 -4.40 7.08 -18.16
N GLY A 91 -4.69 7.15 -16.85
CA GLY A 91 -4.89 5.99 -16.01
C GLY A 91 -3.61 5.22 -15.70
N PHE A 92 -2.43 5.78 -15.98
CA PHE A 92 -1.18 5.01 -15.93
C PHE A 92 -0.91 4.49 -14.52
N PHE A 93 -0.91 5.33 -13.49
CA PHE A 93 -0.70 4.89 -12.10
C PHE A 93 -2.00 4.58 -11.35
N SER A 94 -3.12 5.19 -11.75
CA SER A 94 -4.42 5.00 -11.11
C SER A 94 -5.18 3.76 -11.57
N GLY A 95 -4.80 3.18 -12.72
CA GLY A 95 -5.47 2.04 -13.33
C GLY A 95 -6.81 2.37 -14.00
N THR A 96 -7.17 3.65 -14.13
CA THR A 96 -8.45 4.09 -14.71
C THR A 96 -8.23 5.24 -15.68
N ALA A 97 -8.22 4.95 -16.98
CA ALA A 97 -8.09 5.97 -18.02
C ALA A 97 -9.38 6.80 -18.18
N GLY A 98 -9.26 8.02 -18.69
CA GLY A 98 -10.35 8.99 -18.86
C GLY A 98 -10.77 9.70 -17.56
N SER A 99 -10.12 9.41 -16.44
CA SER A 99 -10.47 9.94 -15.12
C SER A 99 -9.43 10.93 -14.63
N SER A 100 -9.87 12.08 -14.12
CA SER A 100 -9.01 13.08 -13.49
C SER A 100 -8.36 12.53 -12.20
N THR A 101 -7.03 12.42 -12.17
CA THR A 101 -6.27 12.01 -10.99
C THR A 101 -5.22 13.03 -10.61
N LEU A 102 -4.86 13.09 -9.32
CA LEU A 102 -3.73 13.84 -8.82
C LEU A 102 -2.70 12.86 -8.27
N GLU A 103 -1.48 12.91 -8.78
CA GLU A 103 -0.52 11.83 -8.61
C GLU A 103 0.86 12.37 -8.25
N PHE A 104 1.43 11.80 -7.20
CA PHE A 104 2.77 12.09 -6.75
C PHE A 104 3.62 10.91 -7.18
N TYR A 105 4.51 11.12 -8.14
CA TYR A 105 5.34 10.05 -8.69
C TYR A 105 6.75 10.51 -8.99
N SER A 106 7.65 9.56 -9.17
CA SER A 106 9.02 9.80 -9.54
C SER A 106 9.43 9.02 -10.78
N ILE A 107 10.26 9.65 -11.62
CA ILE A 107 11.06 8.94 -12.63
C ILE A 107 12.32 8.44 -11.95
N LEU A 108 12.65 7.18 -12.20
CA LEU A 108 13.77 6.50 -11.58
C LEU A 108 15.00 6.53 -12.48
N GLN A 109 16.18 6.51 -11.89
CA GLN A 109 17.41 6.46 -12.65
C GLN A 109 17.48 5.19 -13.50
N GLY A 110 17.76 5.36 -14.80
CA GLY A 110 17.71 4.28 -15.78
C GLY A 110 16.31 4.18 -16.37
N THR A 111 15.48 3.30 -15.81
CA THR A 111 14.10 3.09 -16.27
C THR A 111 13.16 2.85 -15.10
N GLY A 112 11.89 3.19 -15.28
CA GLY A 112 10.83 2.94 -14.33
C GLY A 112 10.33 4.18 -13.58
N TYR A 113 9.28 3.94 -12.82
CA TYR A 113 8.55 4.92 -12.04
C TYR A 113 8.26 4.41 -10.62
N LEU A 114 8.11 5.36 -9.70
CA LEU A 114 7.65 5.17 -8.33
C LEU A 114 6.51 6.14 -8.04
N ALA A 115 5.29 5.65 -7.84
CA ALA A 115 4.11 6.45 -7.49
C ALA A 115 3.63 6.10 -6.06
N PRO A 116 4.19 6.76 -5.02
CA PRO A 116 3.81 6.48 -3.63
C PRO A 116 2.40 6.95 -3.27
N LEU A 117 1.83 7.93 -3.98
CA LEU A 117 0.54 8.52 -3.61
C LEU A 117 -0.25 8.95 -4.85
N VAL A 118 -1.44 8.39 -5.01
CA VAL A 118 -2.35 8.68 -6.13
C VAL A 118 -3.75 8.96 -5.57
N PHE A 119 -4.27 10.14 -5.84
CA PHE A 119 -5.65 10.54 -5.56
C PHE A 119 -6.50 10.29 -6.81
N LYS A 120 -7.49 9.42 -6.70
CA LYS A 120 -8.40 9.08 -7.79
C LYS A 120 -9.62 10.00 -7.80
N ASN A 121 -10.27 10.12 -8.96
CA ASN A 121 -11.56 10.82 -9.09
C ASN A 121 -12.68 10.20 -8.25
N THR A 122 -12.55 8.92 -7.88
CA THR A 122 -13.51 8.21 -7.01
C THR A 122 -13.44 8.64 -5.55
N GLY A 123 -12.43 9.43 -5.17
CA GLY A 123 -12.12 9.74 -3.77
C GLY A 123 -11.19 8.73 -3.11
N ASP A 124 -10.86 7.62 -3.80
CA ASP A 124 -9.88 6.66 -3.31
C ASP A 124 -8.47 7.28 -3.32
N VAL A 125 -7.69 6.91 -2.30
CA VAL A 125 -6.26 7.19 -2.25
C VAL A 125 -5.50 5.87 -2.36
N LEU A 126 -4.68 5.74 -3.39
CA LEU A 126 -3.74 4.63 -3.49
C LEU A 126 -2.43 5.05 -2.82
N LEU A 127 -2.08 4.34 -1.76
CA LEU A 127 -0.73 4.36 -1.21
C LEU A 127 0.08 3.26 -1.89
N ALA A 128 1.26 3.62 -2.41
CA ALA A 128 2.13 2.72 -3.15
C ALA A 128 1.43 2.03 -4.34
N SER A 129 1.14 2.80 -5.41
CA SER A 129 0.44 2.33 -6.61
C SER A 129 0.98 0.98 -7.14
N PRO A 130 0.10 0.11 -7.72
CA PRO A 130 0.51 -1.14 -8.36
C PRO A 130 1.54 -0.98 -9.48
N ARG A 131 1.67 0.23 -10.03
CA ARG A 131 2.65 0.58 -11.07
C ARG A 131 3.99 1.08 -10.52
N ASN A 132 4.28 0.82 -9.25
CA ASN A 132 5.63 0.89 -8.70
C ASN A 132 6.49 -0.18 -9.38
N THR A 133 7.18 0.23 -10.45
CA THR A 133 7.96 -0.69 -11.32
C THR A 133 9.12 -1.38 -10.59
N ILE A 134 9.42 -0.99 -9.35
CA ILE A 134 10.60 -1.42 -8.62
C ILE A 134 10.17 -1.91 -7.24
N LYS A 135 10.03 -3.23 -7.19
CA LYS A 135 9.87 -4.12 -6.03
C LYS A 135 9.44 -3.43 -4.72
N SER A 136 8.19 -3.72 -4.36
CA SER A 136 7.56 -3.46 -3.05
C SER A 136 7.46 -2.01 -2.62
N GLY A 137 6.51 -1.29 -3.23
CA GLY A 137 5.87 -0.19 -2.53
C GLY A 137 5.10 -0.75 -1.32
N ASN A 138 5.52 -0.34 -0.13
CA ASN A 138 4.95 -0.68 1.16
C ASN A 138 4.68 0.62 1.93
N VAL A 139 3.75 0.58 2.88
CA VAL A 139 3.41 1.70 3.75
C VAL A 139 3.91 1.40 5.16
N GLY A 140 4.81 2.24 5.67
CA GLY A 140 5.22 2.23 7.06
C GLY A 140 4.49 3.32 7.85
N ILE A 141 3.89 2.97 8.98
CA ILE A 141 3.28 3.91 9.93
C ILE A 141 4.04 3.78 11.25
N GLY A 142 4.76 4.83 11.63
CA GLY A 142 5.60 4.81 12.83
C GLY A 142 6.93 4.04 12.67
N THR A 143 7.18 3.41 11.50
CA THR A 143 8.41 2.65 11.24
C THR A 143 8.95 2.88 9.82
N VAL A 144 10.26 2.74 9.67
CA VAL A 144 10.95 2.75 8.36
C VAL A 144 11.20 1.33 7.83
N ASN A 145 11.11 0.31 8.69
CA ASN A 145 11.31 -1.09 8.30
C ASN A 145 9.96 -1.73 7.98
N THR A 146 9.61 -1.80 6.70
CA THR A 146 8.38 -2.45 6.25
C THR A 146 8.56 -3.96 6.01
N SER A 147 9.80 -4.44 5.96
CA SER A 147 10.14 -5.85 5.73
C SER A 147 9.31 -6.46 4.57
N LEU A 148 8.61 -7.57 4.84
CA LEU A 148 7.75 -8.28 3.89
C LEU A 148 6.30 -7.77 3.85
N TYR A 149 5.94 -6.78 4.68
CA TYR A 149 4.56 -6.34 4.85
C TYR A 149 4.20 -5.18 3.93
N LYS A 150 3.03 -5.27 3.29
CA LYS A 150 2.47 -4.16 2.51
C LYS A 150 2.09 -2.96 3.37
N LEU A 151 1.66 -3.22 4.59
CA LEU A 151 1.40 -2.23 5.62
C LEU A 151 2.10 -2.69 6.90
N ALA A 152 3.12 -1.95 7.33
CA ALA A 152 3.81 -2.16 8.59
C ALA A 152 3.45 -1.01 9.55
N VAL A 153 2.98 -1.33 10.76
CA VAL A 153 2.56 -0.35 11.75
C VAL A 153 3.31 -0.62 13.05
N GLU A 154 4.09 0.34 13.52
CA GLU A 154 4.69 0.32 14.85
C GLU A 154 3.74 1.01 15.83
N GLY A 155 2.82 0.22 16.39
CA GLY A 155 1.75 0.70 17.25
C GLY A 155 0.47 -0.14 17.11
N THR A 156 -0.66 0.40 17.55
CA THR A 156 -1.96 -0.26 17.46
C THR A 156 -2.76 0.25 16.26
N ILE A 157 -3.53 -0.66 15.64
CA ILE A 157 -4.48 -0.33 14.57
C ILE A 157 -5.88 -0.35 15.16
N GLY A 158 -6.59 0.77 15.10
CA GLY A 158 -8.01 0.85 15.44
C GLY A 158 -8.88 0.62 14.21
N ALA A 159 -9.82 -0.33 14.27
CA ALA A 159 -10.77 -0.61 13.20
C ALA A 159 -12.14 -0.99 13.77
N ARG A 160 -13.24 -0.57 13.13
CA ARG A 160 -14.60 -1.02 13.48
C ARG A 160 -14.89 -2.44 12.97
N LYS A 161 -14.31 -2.80 11.83
CA LYS A 161 -14.45 -4.11 11.20
C LYS A 161 -13.19 -4.40 10.38
N VAL A 162 -12.71 -5.64 10.46
CA VAL A 162 -11.63 -6.17 9.63
C VAL A 162 -12.19 -7.39 8.90
N VAL A 163 -11.95 -7.48 7.60
CA VAL A 163 -12.30 -8.65 6.79
C VAL A 163 -10.98 -9.26 6.34
N VAL A 164 -10.68 -10.45 6.86
CA VAL A 164 -9.51 -11.24 6.46
C VAL A 164 -9.99 -12.30 5.49
N THR A 165 -9.31 -12.40 4.35
CA THR A 165 -9.61 -13.40 3.31
C THR A 165 -8.48 -14.42 3.26
N GLN A 166 -8.82 -15.70 3.25
CA GLN A 166 -7.88 -16.81 3.13
C GLN A 166 -8.35 -17.81 2.08
N ALA A 167 -7.42 -18.59 1.53
CA ALA A 167 -7.71 -19.54 0.47
C ALA A 167 -8.59 -20.72 0.91
N SER A 168 -8.51 -21.12 2.19
CA SER A 168 -9.31 -22.22 2.73
C SER A 168 -9.63 -22.01 4.21
N TRP A 169 -10.88 -22.26 4.57
CA TRP A 169 -11.34 -22.30 5.96
C TRP A 169 -11.42 -23.75 6.46
N ALA A 170 -11.43 -23.93 7.78
CA ALA A 170 -11.55 -25.25 8.39
C ALA A 170 -13.01 -25.71 8.35
N ASP A 171 -13.44 -26.27 7.22
CA ASP A 171 -14.77 -26.92 7.04
C ASP A 171 -14.64 -28.45 6.95
N TYR A 172 -13.41 -28.96 6.99
CA TYR A 172 -13.11 -30.38 6.81
C TYR A 172 -13.37 -31.23 8.06
N VAL A 173 -13.60 -30.63 9.24
CA VAL A 173 -13.78 -31.39 10.49
C VAL A 173 -15.05 -32.23 10.47
N PHE A 174 -16.05 -31.81 9.69
CA PHE A 174 -17.31 -32.54 9.53
C PHE A 174 -17.28 -33.57 8.39
N GLU A 175 -16.18 -33.68 7.65
CA GLU A 175 -16.05 -34.66 6.60
C GLU A 175 -15.92 -36.08 7.14
N LYS A 176 -16.37 -37.07 6.36
CA LYS A 176 -16.47 -38.47 6.82
C LYS A 176 -15.13 -39.12 7.11
N ASP A 177 -14.07 -38.65 6.46
CA ASP A 177 -12.71 -39.14 6.58
C ASP A 177 -11.88 -38.35 7.61
N TYR A 178 -12.47 -37.33 8.24
CA TYR A 178 -11.80 -36.60 9.31
C TYR A 178 -11.61 -37.49 10.54
N ARG A 179 -10.33 -37.71 10.90
CA ARG A 179 -9.97 -38.44 12.12
C ARG A 179 -10.00 -37.50 13.31
N LEU A 180 -11.13 -37.47 14.02
CA LEU A 180 -11.22 -36.84 15.33
C LEU A 180 -10.30 -37.57 16.33
N PRO A 181 -9.37 -36.89 17.02
CA PRO A 181 -8.56 -37.50 18.07
C PRO A 181 -9.43 -38.11 19.18
N THR A 182 -8.92 -39.11 19.87
CA THR A 182 -9.58 -39.60 21.08
C THR A 182 -9.25 -38.69 22.27
N MET A 183 -10.12 -38.67 23.29
CA MET A 183 -9.87 -37.90 24.52
C MET A 183 -8.56 -38.31 25.21
N GLN A 184 -8.18 -39.59 25.14
CA GLN A 184 -6.93 -40.11 25.69
C GLN A 184 -5.70 -39.59 24.90
N GLU A 185 -5.75 -39.61 23.57
CA GLU A 185 -4.69 -39.03 22.73
C GLU A 185 -4.54 -37.53 23.00
N LEU A 186 -5.66 -36.81 23.11
CA LEU A 186 -5.67 -35.37 23.40
C LEU A 186 -5.09 -35.06 24.79
N GLU A 187 -5.46 -35.82 25.82
CA GLU A 187 -4.94 -35.67 27.18
C GLU A 187 -3.42 -35.91 27.24
N GLN A 188 -2.93 -36.95 26.55
CA GLN A 188 -1.50 -37.24 26.44
C GLN A 188 -0.76 -36.09 25.74
N PHE A 189 -1.32 -35.56 24.65
CA PHE A 189 -0.74 -34.43 23.94
C PHE A 189 -0.64 -33.19 24.83
N ILE A 190 -1.76 -32.78 25.46
CA ILE A 190 -1.80 -31.60 26.32
C ILE A 190 -0.85 -31.76 27.52
N SER A 191 -0.80 -32.94 28.12
CA SER A 191 0.09 -33.21 29.25
C SER A 191 1.57 -33.00 28.89
N LYS A 192 1.95 -33.41 27.67
CA LYS A 192 3.32 -33.33 27.15
C LYS A 192 3.68 -31.95 26.59
N HIS A 193 2.77 -31.31 25.85
CA HIS A 193 3.06 -30.11 25.04
C HIS A 193 2.50 -28.82 25.64
N LYS A 194 1.55 -28.89 26.60
CA LYS A 194 0.92 -27.74 27.27
C LYS A 194 0.14 -26.79 26.34
N HIS A 195 -0.21 -27.23 25.14
CA HIS A 195 -1.12 -26.57 24.22
C HIS A 195 -1.95 -27.61 23.45
N LEU A 196 -2.94 -27.16 22.67
CA LEU A 196 -3.77 -28.04 21.83
C LEU A 196 -3.03 -28.43 20.53
N PRO A 197 -3.31 -29.62 19.95
CA PRO A 197 -2.81 -29.98 18.63
C PRO A 197 -3.20 -28.94 17.57
N GLY A 198 -2.23 -28.51 16.77
CA GLY A 198 -2.41 -27.50 15.72
C GLY A 198 -2.45 -26.05 16.20
N VAL A 199 -2.49 -25.80 17.51
CA VAL A 199 -2.36 -24.44 18.09
C VAL A 199 -0.87 -24.17 18.36
N PRO A 200 -0.30 -23.05 17.89
CA PRO A 200 1.07 -22.68 18.21
C PRO A 200 1.31 -22.55 19.71
N SER A 201 2.51 -22.91 20.15
CA SER A 201 2.93 -22.71 21.54
C SER A 201 3.11 -21.22 21.87
N ALA A 202 3.08 -20.88 23.16
CA ALA A 202 3.31 -19.51 23.60
C ALA A 202 4.69 -18.99 23.17
N GLU A 203 5.72 -19.85 23.21
CA GLU A 203 7.08 -19.51 22.77
C GLU A 203 7.14 -19.20 21.27
N GLU A 204 6.45 -19.99 20.43
CA GLU A 204 6.38 -19.74 18.99
C GLU A 204 5.68 -18.42 18.67
N ILE A 205 4.61 -18.09 19.40
CA ILE A 205 3.86 -16.83 19.25
C ILE A 205 4.73 -15.63 19.67
N GLU A 206 5.49 -15.77 20.75
CA GLU A 206 6.35 -14.70 21.26
C GLU A 206 7.51 -14.40 20.30
N GLN A 207 8.04 -15.43 19.63
CA GLN A 207 9.13 -15.29 18.67
C GLN A 207 8.68 -14.78 17.29
N ASN A 208 7.56 -15.31 16.77
CA ASN A 208 7.16 -15.11 15.37
C ASN A 208 5.92 -14.22 15.19
N GLY A 209 5.25 -13.88 16.29
CA GLY A 209 3.93 -13.26 16.24
C GLY A 209 2.86 -14.27 15.82
N ILE A 210 1.70 -13.75 15.41
CA ILE A 210 0.53 -14.56 15.12
C ILE A 210 -0.20 -14.06 13.87
N ASP A 211 -0.49 -14.95 12.92
CA ASP A 211 -1.34 -14.62 11.79
C ASP A 211 -2.82 -14.69 12.21
N LEU A 212 -3.52 -13.57 12.10
CA LEU A 212 -4.91 -13.46 12.55
C LEU A 212 -5.86 -14.38 11.77
N GLY A 213 -5.61 -14.58 10.48
CA GLY A 213 -6.43 -15.46 9.65
C GLY A 213 -6.21 -16.92 10.01
N ASP A 214 -4.95 -17.35 10.12
CA ASP A 214 -4.62 -18.74 10.42
C ASP A 214 -5.11 -19.14 11.81
N MET A 215 -5.01 -18.24 12.79
CA MET A 215 -5.57 -18.50 14.11
C MET A 215 -7.09 -18.55 14.12
N GLN A 216 -7.77 -17.69 13.37
CA GLN A 216 -9.22 -17.76 13.28
C GLN A 216 -9.66 -19.09 12.65
N LYS A 217 -8.91 -19.60 11.67
CA LYS A 217 -9.10 -20.93 11.09
C LYS A 217 -8.88 -22.04 12.13
N ILE A 218 -7.77 -22.00 12.86
CA ILE A 218 -7.47 -22.98 13.92
C ILE A 218 -8.55 -22.96 15.01
N HIS A 219 -8.98 -21.78 15.45
CA HIS A 219 -10.07 -21.64 16.42
C HIS A 219 -11.36 -22.28 15.93
N MET A 220 -11.70 -22.09 14.64
CA MET A 220 -12.88 -22.71 14.04
C MET A 220 -12.76 -24.23 14.05
N GLU A 221 -11.62 -24.79 13.63
CA GLU A 221 -11.35 -26.23 13.70
C GLU A 221 -11.57 -26.78 15.11
N LYS A 222 -11.01 -26.12 16.14
CA LYS A 222 -11.16 -26.58 17.53
C LYS A 222 -12.59 -26.44 18.04
N ILE A 223 -13.34 -25.43 17.62
CA ILE A 223 -14.77 -25.29 17.97
C ILE A 223 -15.59 -26.43 17.34
N GLU A 224 -15.28 -26.82 16.10
CA GLU A 224 -15.94 -27.93 15.43
C GLU A 224 -15.60 -29.28 16.09
N GLU A 225 -14.33 -29.53 16.42
CA GLU A 225 -13.92 -30.72 17.18
C GLU A 225 -14.62 -30.78 18.54
N LEU A 226 -14.64 -29.66 19.29
CA LEU A 226 -15.36 -29.56 20.57
C LEU A 226 -16.85 -29.87 20.40
N THR A 227 -17.46 -29.42 19.31
CA THR A 227 -18.86 -29.71 19.00
C THR A 227 -19.07 -31.22 18.78
N LEU A 228 -18.17 -31.90 18.06
CA LEU A 228 -18.23 -33.35 17.87
C LEU A 228 -18.09 -34.11 19.20
N TYR A 229 -17.15 -33.71 20.07
CA TYR A 229 -17.02 -34.30 21.41
C TYR A 229 -18.28 -34.07 22.26
N MET A 230 -18.89 -32.88 22.21
CA MET A 230 -20.14 -32.60 22.93
C MET A 230 -21.31 -33.46 22.43
N ILE A 231 -21.42 -33.67 21.12
CA ILE A 231 -22.43 -34.58 20.53
C ILE A 231 -22.21 -36.01 21.01
N ALA A 232 -20.95 -36.49 21.01
CA ALA A 232 -20.61 -37.82 21.50
C ALA A 232 -20.95 -37.98 22.98
N LEU A 233 -20.55 -37.02 23.82
CA LEU A 233 -20.84 -37.02 25.25
C LEU A 233 -22.35 -37.00 25.54
N LYS A 234 -23.12 -36.21 24.79
CA LYS A 234 -24.59 -36.18 24.94
C LYS A 234 -25.21 -37.54 24.61
N LYS A 235 -24.75 -38.22 23.55
CA LYS A 235 -25.21 -39.58 23.19
C LYS A 235 -24.88 -40.58 24.29
N GLU A 236 -23.69 -40.52 24.86
CA GLU A 236 -23.28 -41.39 25.97
C GLU A 236 -24.14 -41.12 27.22
N ASN A 237 -24.38 -39.85 27.56
CA ASN A 237 -25.21 -39.47 28.70
C ASN A 237 -26.65 -40.01 28.59
N GLU A 238 -27.27 -39.89 27.40
CA GLU A 238 -28.61 -40.44 27.17
C GLU A 238 -28.63 -41.98 27.24
N LEU A 239 -27.55 -42.65 26.81
CA LEU A 239 -27.41 -44.09 26.98
C LEU A 239 -27.30 -44.49 28.46
N LEU A 240 -26.53 -43.74 29.24
CA LEU A 240 -26.38 -43.95 30.67
C LEU A 240 -27.71 -43.75 31.41
N LYS A 241 -28.47 -42.69 31.08
CA LYS A 241 -29.81 -42.45 31.65
C LYS A 241 -30.77 -43.60 31.37
N LYS A 242 -30.85 -44.06 30.11
CA LYS A 242 -31.69 -45.23 29.76
C LYS A 242 -31.30 -46.49 30.51
N LYS A 243 -29.99 -46.69 30.75
CA LYS A 243 -29.51 -47.82 31.56
C LYS A 243 -29.92 -47.66 33.03
N LEU A 244 -29.84 -46.45 33.58
CA LEU A 244 -30.28 -46.15 34.95
C LEU A 244 -31.78 -46.39 35.13
N GLU A 245 -32.63 -45.86 34.25
CA GLU A 245 -34.08 -46.09 34.27
C GLU A 245 -34.44 -47.58 34.24
N LYS A 246 -33.72 -48.36 33.42
CA LYS A 246 -33.92 -49.82 33.34
C LYS A 246 -33.51 -50.54 34.62
N ILE A 247 -32.42 -50.10 35.27
CA ILE A 247 -31.96 -50.66 36.55
C ILE A 247 -32.96 -50.33 37.66
N GLU A 248 -33.47 -49.10 37.70
CA GLU A 248 -34.48 -48.66 38.67
C GLU A 248 -35.76 -49.50 38.56
N GLN A 249 -36.27 -49.70 37.34
CA GLN A 249 -37.44 -50.57 37.11
C GLN A 249 -37.20 -52.03 37.56
N MET A 250 -35.99 -52.56 37.35
CA MET A 250 -35.64 -53.92 37.80
C MET A 250 -35.56 -54.05 39.32
N LEU A 251 -35.26 -52.96 40.04
CA LEU A 251 -35.21 -52.93 41.50
C LEU A 251 -36.61 -52.77 42.09
N GLU A 252 -37.46 -51.92 41.49
CA GLU A 252 -38.86 -51.74 41.91
C GLU A 252 -39.71 -53.01 41.70
N GLY A 253 -39.50 -53.74 40.59
CA GLY A 253 -40.19 -55.01 40.34
C GLY A 253 -39.72 -56.19 41.21
N LYS A 254 -38.77 -55.99 42.12
CA LYS A 254 -38.25 -57.01 43.05
C LYS A 254 -38.66 -56.78 44.52
N GLN A 255 -39.38 -55.70 44.82
CA GLN A 255 -40.05 -55.47 46.11
C GLN A 255 -41.47 -56.02 46.08
#